data_AF-A0A499UYD2-F1
#
_entry.id   AF-A0A499UYD2-F1
#
_cell.length_a   1.000
_cell.length_b   1.000
_cell.length_c   1.000
_cell.angle_alpha   90.00
_cell.angle_beta   90.00
_cell.angle_gamma   90.00
#
_symmetry.space_group_name_H-M   'P 1'
#
loop_
_entity.id
_entity.type
_entity.pdbx_description
1 polymer ?
#
loop_
_entity_poly.entity_id
_entity_poly.type
_entity_poly.pdbx_seq_one_letter_code
_entity_poly.pdbx_strand_id
1 'polypeptide(L)'
;MVVATTDRRRDHLSRTSLPGLAYLHLEGFIRSLGWPRHLWGNNLVLKLDQGVYAGFGHLRRGSLRVAVGDRVTVGRQLAECGNSGNSSEPHLHFQLMSGPDSETAHGLPFAWRYRDDDGTEHAGVPKDGTYLTPKK
;
A
#
# COMPACT_ATOMS: atom_id res chain seq x y z
N MET A 1 9.57 5.02 11.89
CA MET A 1 10.57 3.92 11.93
C MET A 1 9.97 2.69 11.27
N VAL A 2 10.75 1.94 10.49
CA VAL A 2 10.28 0.69 9.88
C VAL A 2 10.11 -0.39 10.94
N VAL A 3 8.93 -1.02 11.00
CA VAL A 3 8.63 -2.08 11.98
C VAL A 3 8.31 -3.43 11.36
N ALA A 4 7.90 -3.48 10.09
CA ALA A 4 7.72 -4.74 9.37
C ALA A 4 7.98 -4.56 7.87
N THR A 5 8.50 -5.61 7.23
CA THR A 5 8.74 -5.67 5.78
C THR A 5 8.51 -7.09 5.26
N THR A 6 7.92 -7.20 4.07
CA THR A 6 7.84 -8.45 3.30
C THR A 6 8.26 -8.18 1.86
N ASP A 7 9.21 -8.95 1.31
CA ASP A 7 9.74 -8.74 -0.05
C ASP A 7 9.97 -10.02 -0.87
N ARG A 8 9.14 -11.05 -0.66
CA ARG A 8 9.35 -12.38 -1.26
C ARG A 8 8.29 -12.80 -2.28
N ARG A 9 7.15 -12.11 -2.34
CA ARG A 9 6.02 -12.45 -3.23
C ARG A 9 6.33 -11.98 -4.64
N ARG A 10 6.16 -12.85 -5.65
CA ARG A 10 6.27 -12.45 -7.06
C ARG A 10 5.09 -11.56 -7.43
N ASP A 11 5.37 -10.55 -8.24
CA ASP A 11 4.37 -9.81 -9.00
C ASP A 11 3.72 -10.71 -10.06
N HIS A 12 2.47 -10.42 -10.40
CA HIS A 12 1.75 -11.07 -11.50
C HIS A 12 1.28 -10.05 -12.53
N LEU A 13 0.89 -10.54 -13.71
CA LEU A 13 0.28 -9.70 -14.75
C LEU A 13 -1.09 -9.16 -14.30
N SER A 14 -1.56 -8.10 -14.94
CA SER A 14 -2.88 -7.53 -14.70
C SER A 14 -3.99 -8.54 -15.02
N ARG A 15 -5.05 -8.53 -14.23
CA ARG A 15 -6.18 -9.47 -14.30
C ARG A 15 -7.50 -8.72 -14.46
N THR A 16 -7.50 -7.71 -15.32
CA THR A 16 -8.63 -6.79 -15.54
C THR A 16 -9.64 -7.30 -16.57
N SER A 17 -9.39 -8.44 -17.22
CA SER A 17 -10.35 -9.10 -18.10
C SER A 17 -11.41 -9.85 -17.30
N LEU A 18 -12.59 -10.08 -17.87
CA LEU A 18 -13.66 -10.86 -17.21
C LEU A 18 -13.18 -12.24 -16.71
N PRO A 19 -12.43 -13.05 -17.49
CA PRO A 19 -11.82 -14.28 -16.98
C PRO A 19 -10.79 -14.02 -15.86
N GLY A 20 -10.02 -12.95 -15.97
CA GLY A 20 -9.03 -12.54 -14.96
C GLY A 20 -9.67 -12.16 -13.61
N LEU A 21 -10.81 -11.47 -13.63
CA LEU A 21 -11.58 -11.12 -12.44
C LEU A 21 -12.21 -12.36 -11.80
N ALA A 22 -12.78 -13.27 -12.61
CA ALA A 22 -13.31 -14.53 -12.10
C ALA A 22 -12.22 -15.37 -11.39
N TYR A 23 -11.04 -15.44 -11.99
CA TYR A 23 -9.87 -16.07 -11.37
C TYR A 23 -9.43 -15.36 -10.09
N LEU A 24 -9.41 -14.03 -10.07
CA LEU A 24 -9.07 -13.23 -8.89
C LEU A 24 -10.02 -13.49 -7.72
N HIS A 25 -11.34 -13.55 -7.96
CA HIS A 25 -12.31 -13.85 -6.91
C HIS A 25 -12.15 -15.26 -6.34
N LEU A 26 -11.89 -16.26 -7.21
CA LEU A 26 -11.62 -17.62 -6.77
C LEU A 26 -10.32 -17.72 -5.97
N GLU A 27 -9.23 -17.11 -6.46
CA GLU A 27 -7.95 -17.10 -5.77
C GLU A 27 -8.04 -16.33 -4.44
N GLY A 28 -8.73 -15.19 -4.42
CA GLY A 28 -8.98 -14.39 -3.23
C GLY A 28 -9.75 -15.17 -2.16
N PHE A 29 -10.77 -15.93 -2.55
CA PHE A 29 -11.51 -16.83 -1.67
C PHE A 29 -10.63 -17.97 -1.13
N ILE A 30 -9.81 -18.61 -1.96
CA ILE A 30 -8.88 -19.65 -1.50
C ILE A 30 -7.83 -19.06 -0.53
N ARG A 31 -7.36 -17.85 -0.79
CA ARG A 31 -6.38 -17.16 0.06
C ARG A 31 -6.98 -16.66 1.36
N SER A 32 -8.27 -16.34 1.42
CA SER A 32 -8.96 -15.97 2.67
C SER A 32 -9.17 -17.17 3.60
N LEU A 33 -9.18 -18.40 3.07
CA LEU A 33 -9.11 -19.63 3.87
C LEU A 33 -7.70 -19.90 4.44
N GLY A 34 -6.67 -19.17 3.97
CA GLY A 34 -5.32 -19.17 4.51
C GLY A 34 -5.08 -18.06 5.53
N TRP A 35 -3.84 -17.55 5.63
CA TRP A 35 -3.53 -16.41 6.50
C TRP A 35 -3.73 -15.05 5.80
N PRO A 36 -4.55 -14.13 6.35
CA PRO A 36 -4.91 -12.85 5.71
C PRO A 36 -3.73 -11.96 5.29
N ARG A 37 -2.57 -12.07 5.96
CA ARG A 37 -1.31 -11.38 5.60
C ARG A 37 -0.85 -11.62 4.17
N HIS A 38 -1.36 -12.65 3.48
CA HIS A 38 -1.06 -12.93 2.08
C HIS A 38 -1.73 -11.95 1.11
N LEU A 39 -2.77 -11.22 1.56
CA LEU A 39 -3.54 -10.30 0.72
C LEU A 39 -2.73 -9.07 0.32
N TRP A 40 -1.89 -8.56 1.23
CA TRP A 40 -1.10 -7.34 1.03
C TRP A 40 0.13 -7.50 0.13
N GLY A 41 0.47 -8.73 -0.27
CA GLY A 41 1.67 -8.98 -1.09
C GLY A 41 2.97 -8.61 -0.37
N ASN A 42 3.93 -8.05 -1.10
CA ASN A 42 5.09 -7.41 -0.50
C ASN A 42 4.64 -6.10 0.13
N ASN A 43 5.12 -5.82 1.34
CA ASN A 43 4.61 -4.73 2.14
C ASN A 43 5.67 -4.14 3.07
N LEU A 44 5.37 -2.94 3.56
CA LEU A 44 6.16 -2.18 4.51
C LEU A 44 5.21 -1.56 5.53
N VAL A 45 5.57 -1.64 6.82
CA VAL A 45 4.85 -0.94 7.90
C VAL A 45 5.81 0.03 8.57
N LEU A 46 5.40 1.29 8.63
CA LEU A 46 6.08 2.34 9.36
C LEU A 46 5.33 2.64 10.66
N LYS A 47 6.03 2.61 11.78
CA LYS A 47 5.56 3.24 13.02
C LYS A 47 5.77 4.75 12.93
N LEU A 48 4.68 5.48 13.07
CA LEU A 48 4.63 6.94 13.20
C LEU A 48 4.50 7.32 14.69
N ASP A 49 4.19 8.57 14.95
CA ASP A 49 3.96 9.08 16.30
C ASP A 49 2.57 8.69 16.84
N GLN A 50 2.38 8.84 18.15
CA GLN A 50 1.09 8.66 18.83
C GLN A 50 0.43 7.29 18.61
N GLY A 51 1.22 6.24 18.35
CA GLY A 51 0.69 4.88 18.14
C GLY A 51 0.06 4.66 16.76
N VAL A 52 0.26 5.57 15.81
CA VAL A 52 -0.20 5.42 14.43
C VAL A 52 0.82 4.61 13.62
N TYR A 53 0.33 3.76 12.72
CA TYR A 53 1.14 2.99 11.78
C TYR A 53 0.69 3.27 10.35
N ALA A 54 1.63 3.42 9.43
CA ALA A 54 1.36 3.52 8.00
C ALA A 54 1.73 2.21 7.31
N GLY A 55 0.76 1.60 6.64
CA GLY A 55 0.92 0.38 5.87
C GLY A 55 0.99 0.66 4.38
N PHE A 56 1.94 0.02 3.70
CA PHE A 56 2.14 0.07 2.25
C PHE A 56 2.09 -1.36 1.70
N GLY A 57 1.19 -1.65 0.76
CA GLY A 57 0.99 -2.98 0.18
C GLY A 57 1.27 -3.05 -1.32
N HIS A 58 1.23 -4.27 -1.85
CA HIS A 58 1.40 -4.61 -3.27
C HIS A 58 2.74 -4.17 -3.88
N LEU A 59 3.78 -4.01 -3.06
CA LEU A 59 5.09 -3.53 -3.50
C LEU A 59 5.75 -4.49 -4.51
N ARG A 60 6.59 -3.95 -5.39
CA ARG A 60 7.34 -4.75 -6.36
C ARG A 60 8.40 -5.59 -5.65
N ARG A 61 8.50 -6.87 -6.00
CA ARG A 61 9.49 -7.76 -5.39
C ARG A 61 10.92 -7.29 -5.65
N GLY A 62 11.73 -7.23 -4.61
CA GLY A 62 13.14 -6.84 -4.67
C GLY A 62 13.35 -5.33 -4.78
N SER A 63 12.31 -4.53 -4.54
CA SER A 63 12.38 -3.06 -4.67
C SER A 63 12.56 -2.33 -3.33
N LEU A 64 12.45 -3.02 -2.20
CA LEU A 64 12.56 -2.40 -0.88
C LEU A 64 13.96 -1.82 -0.66
N ARG A 65 14.02 -0.52 -0.31
CA ARG A 65 15.24 0.27 -0.05
C ARG A 65 15.47 0.54 1.44
N VAL A 66 14.69 -0.10 2.29
CA VAL A 66 14.69 0.06 3.75
C VAL A 66 14.60 -1.30 4.42
N ALA A 67 15.14 -1.39 5.64
CA ALA A 67 15.06 -2.57 6.49
C ALA A 67 14.32 -2.27 7.79
N VAL A 68 13.86 -3.31 8.49
CA VAL A 68 13.29 -3.18 9.84
C VAL A 68 14.29 -2.50 10.77
N GLY A 69 13.82 -1.50 11.51
CA GLY A 69 14.66 -0.63 12.35
C GLY A 69 15.06 0.69 11.70
N ASP A 70 14.98 0.82 10.37
CA ASP A 70 15.35 2.06 9.68
C ASP A 70 14.48 3.25 10.12
N ARG A 71 15.11 4.40 10.30
CA ARG A 71 14.41 5.69 10.36
C ARG A 71 14.23 6.23 8.95
N VAL A 72 13.01 6.69 8.67
CA VAL A 72 12.61 7.22 7.36
C VAL A 72 12.27 8.69 7.54
N THR A 73 12.73 9.51 6.60
CA THR A 73 12.38 10.92 6.49
C THR A 73 11.57 11.16 5.22
N VAL A 74 10.81 12.25 5.18
CA VAL A 74 10.07 12.68 3.98
C VAL A 74 11.03 12.78 2.79
N GLY A 75 10.58 12.33 1.61
CA GLY A 75 11.36 12.30 0.37
C GLY A 75 12.25 11.05 0.19
N ARG A 76 12.47 10.24 1.23
CA ARG A 76 13.21 8.97 1.09
C ARG A 76 12.36 7.97 0.30
N GLN A 77 12.90 7.45 -0.80
CA GLN A 77 12.29 6.35 -1.54
C GLN A 77 12.28 5.07 -0.67
N LEU A 78 11.12 4.42 -0.58
CA LEU A 78 10.90 3.24 0.24
C LEU A 78 10.92 1.94 -0.56
N ALA A 79 10.17 1.91 -1.66
CA ALA A 79 10.01 0.78 -2.56
C ALA A 79 9.42 1.27 -3.89
N GLU A 80 9.25 0.36 -4.84
CA GLU A 80 8.54 0.62 -6.09
C GLU A 80 7.11 0.04 -6.03
N CYS A 81 6.19 0.71 -6.73
CA CYS A 81 4.84 0.19 -6.97
C CYS A 81 4.92 -1.15 -7.71
N GLY A 82 4.10 -2.11 -7.32
CA GLY A 82 4.09 -3.45 -7.89
C GLY A 82 2.69 -4.01 -8.05
N ASN A 83 2.62 -5.31 -8.29
CA ASN A 83 1.39 -6.06 -8.46
C ASN A 83 1.52 -7.43 -7.77
N SER A 84 1.95 -7.43 -6.51
CA SER A 84 2.12 -8.62 -5.69
C SER A 84 0.95 -8.81 -4.73
N GLY A 85 0.68 -10.05 -4.32
CA GLY A 85 -0.41 -10.35 -3.37
C GLY A 85 -1.76 -10.52 -4.05
N ASN A 86 -2.82 -10.03 -3.41
CA ASN A 86 -4.18 -10.05 -3.96
C ASN A 86 -4.50 -8.69 -4.60
N SER A 87 -3.98 -8.49 -5.81
CA SER A 87 -4.18 -7.26 -6.58
C SER A 87 -4.73 -7.61 -7.97
N SER A 88 -5.48 -6.69 -8.58
CA SER A 88 -5.95 -6.82 -9.97
C SER A 88 -4.95 -6.23 -10.96
N GLU A 89 -4.27 -5.14 -10.60
CA GLU A 89 -3.38 -4.37 -11.47
C GLU A 89 -2.28 -3.65 -10.66
N PRO A 90 -1.19 -3.17 -11.29
CA PRO A 90 -0.14 -2.47 -10.56
C PRO A 90 -0.64 -1.20 -9.87
N HIS A 91 -0.63 -1.19 -8.53
CA HIS A 91 -1.03 -0.04 -7.73
C HIS A 91 -0.39 -0.08 -6.34
N LEU A 92 -0.51 1.02 -5.59
CA LEU A 92 -0.09 1.11 -4.20
C LEU A 92 -1.31 1.07 -3.29
N HIS A 93 -1.38 0.08 -2.40
CA HIS A 93 -2.29 0.12 -1.26
C HIS A 93 -1.64 0.93 -0.12
N PHE A 94 -2.32 1.96 0.37
CA PHE A 94 -1.86 2.78 1.48
C PHE A 94 -2.97 2.95 2.52
N GLN A 95 -2.62 2.80 3.80
CA GLN A 95 -3.55 3.09 4.90
C GLN A 95 -2.83 3.49 6.19
N LEU A 96 -3.53 4.26 7.04
CA LEU A 96 -3.15 4.45 8.45
C LEU A 96 -3.90 3.45 9.34
N MET A 97 -3.24 3.00 10.39
CA MET A 97 -3.69 1.92 11.25
C MET A 97 -3.42 2.23 12.72
N SER A 98 -4.31 1.77 13.62
CA SER A 98 -4.15 1.89 15.08
C SER A 98 -3.16 0.89 15.70
N GLY A 99 -2.56 0.02 14.89
CA GLY A 99 -1.61 -1.00 15.33
C GLY A 99 -0.72 -1.49 14.18
N PRO A 100 0.36 -2.25 14.50
CA PRO A 100 1.31 -2.73 13.50
C PRO A 100 0.80 -3.92 12.68
N ASP A 101 -0.23 -4.62 13.17
CA ASP A 101 -0.82 -5.77 12.51
C ASP A 101 -2.02 -5.32 11.66
N SER A 102 -1.92 -5.47 10.35
CA SER A 102 -2.97 -5.08 9.41
C SER A 102 -4.21 -5.98 9.45
N GLU A 103 -4.13 -7.15 10.09
CA GLU A 103 -5.29 -8.05 10.25
C GLU A 103 -6.20 -7.62 11.39
N THR A 104 -5.64 -7.03 12.45
CA THR A 104 -6.37 -6.69 13.68
C THR A 104 -6.52 -5.19 13.91
N ALA A 105 -5.71 -4.35 13.26
CA ALA A 105 -5.74 -2.91 13.48
C ALA A 105 -6.96 -2.26 12.81
N HIS A 106 -7.46 -1.19 13.43
CA HIS A 106 -8.50 -0.36 12.85
C HIS A 106 -7.87 0.62 11.85
N GLY A 107 -8.52 0.81 10.71
CA GLY A 107 -8.18 1.87 9.76
C GLY A 107 -8.42 3.24 10.38
N LEU A 108 -7.44 4.13 10.23
CA LEU A 108 -7.50 5.50 10.71
C LEU A 108 -7.68 6.46 9.53
N PRO A 109 -8.48 7.54 9.70
CA PRO A 109 -8.63 8.55 8.67
C PRO A 109 -7.30 9.30 8.45
N PHE A 110 -7.06 9.74 7.22
CA PHE A 110 -5.92 10.57 6.87
C PHE A 110 -6.33 11.61 5.82
N ALA A 111 -5.53 12.67 5.73
CA ALA A 111 -5.69 13.72 4.75
C ALA A 111 -4.34 13.97 4.06
N TRP A 112 -4.41 14.35 2.79
CA TRP A 112 -3.26 14.80 2.02
C TRP A 112 -3.27 16.31 1.95
N ARG A 113 -2.07 16.89 1.92
CA ARG A 113 -1.86 18.22 1.37
C ARG A 113 -1.43 18.05 -0.07
N TYR A 114 -2.20 18.57 -1.00
CA TYR A 114 -1.94 18.40 -2.42
C TYR A 114 -2.33 19.63 -3.21
N ARG A 115 -1.87 19.68 -4.46
CA ARG A 115 -2.25 20.68 -5.45
C ARG A 115 -2.96 19.97 -6.60
N ASP A 116 -4.12 20.48 -6.98
CA ASP A 116 -4.85 20.00 -8.16
C ASP A 116 -4.27 20.58 -9.46
N ASP A 117 -4.86 20.19 -10.58
CA ASP A 117 -4.44 20.62 -11.92
C ASP A 117 -4.62 22.14 -12.15
N ASP A 118 -5.57 22.76 -11.44
CA ASP A 118 -5.81 24.22 -11.48
C ASP A 118 -4.83 25.00 -10.59
N GLY A 119 -3.93 24.30 -9.89
CA GLY A 119 -2.93 24.90 -9.02
C GLY A 119 -3.44 25.25 -7.62
N THR A 120 -4.67 24.87 -7.28
CA THR A 120 -5.31 25.12 -5.99
C THR A 120 -4.77 24.16 -4.94
N GLU A 121 -4.42 24.68 -3.76
CA GLU A 121 -3.97 23.85 -2.64
C GLU A 121 -5.17 23.31 -1.84
N HIS A 122 -5.16 22.01 -1.59
CA HIS A 122 -6.19 21.30 -0.86
C HIS A 122 -5.60 20.60 0.36
N ALA A 123 -6.42 20.46 1.41
CA ALA A 123 -6.13 19.65 2.58
C ALA A 123 -7.30 18.69 2.82
N GLY A 124 -7.13 17.42 2.52
CA GLY A 124 -8.21 16.43 2.60
C GLY A 124 -7.92 15.16 1.83
N VAL A 125 -8.94 14.33 1.66
CA VAL A 125 -8.89 13.18 0.76
C VAL A 125 -9.24 13.69 -0.65
N PRO A 126 -8.37 13.50 -1.65
CA PRO A 126 -8.70 13.84 -3.03
C PRO A 126 -9.97 13.14 -3.48
N LYS A 127 -10.79 13.83 -4.29
CA LYS A 127 -11.94 13.20 -4.94
C LYS A 127 -11.46 12.17 -5.96
N ASP A 128 -12.29 11.18 -6.25
CA ASP A 128 -12.02 10.23 -7.33
C ASP A 128 -11.75 10.96 -8.65
N GLY A 129 -10.70 10.54 -9.36
CA GLY A 129 -10.26 11.17 -10.61
C GLY A 129 -9.43 12.45 -10.43
N THR A 130 -9.09 12.85 -9.20
CA THR A 130 -8.16 13.98 -8.97
C THR A 130 -6.72 13.54 -9.26
N TYR A 131 -6.05 14.23 -10.17
CA TYR A 131 -4.61 14.07 -10.39
C TYR A 131 -3.84 14.99 -9.44
N LEU A 132 -2.79 14.44 -8.81
CA LEU A 132 -1.98 15.15 -7.85
C LEU A 132 -0.60 15.40 -8.45
N THR A 133 -0.17 16.67 -8.49
CA THR A 133 1.22 16.99 -8.82
C THR A 133 2.02 17.15 -7.53
N PRO A 134 3.01 16.27 -7.24
CA PRO A 134 3.86 16.44 -6.07
C PRO A 134 4.65 17.77 -6.15
N LYS A 135 4.84 18.44 -5.01
CA LYS A 135 5.82 19.55 -4.93
C LYS A 135 7.20 18.97 -5.21
N LYS A 136 7.95 19.57 -6.14
CA LYS A 136 9.37 19.28 -6.38
C LYS A 136 10.19 19.61 -5.15
#